data_AF-A0A383B1S6-F1
#
_entry.id   AF-A0A383B1S6-F1
#
_cell.length_a   1.000
_cell.length_b   1.000
_cell.length_c   1.000
_cell.angle_alpha   90.00
_cell.angle_beta   90.00
_cell.angle_gamma   90.00
#
_symmetry.space_group_name_H-M   'P 1'
#
loop_
_entity.id
_entity.type
_entity.pdbx_description
1 polymer ?
#
loop_
_entity_poly.entity_id
_entity_poly.type
_entity_poly.pdbx_seq_one_letter_code
_entity_poly.pdbx_strand_id
1 'polypeptide(L)'
;MTSVLSVSRNKIMAYGGLSTPLAMIGYPIAIWLIPFYSEVTKFQLALLADLLLIARFTDVITDPLIGQWGDITKTRFGRRKPWIVLGVPLMIYSVYKLFIPGEDVTVTYFLIWMMLMYLGSTAIGIPYGAWGAEISPDYHQRSRVVSGREAFVLIGLLISALI
;
A
#
# COMPACT_ATOMS: atom_id res chain seq x y z
N MET A 1 -17.33 -33.81 -11.05
CA MET A 1 -16.27 -33.03 -10.36
C MET A 1 -15.61 -32.15 -11.41
N THR A 2 -16.00 -30.87 -11.50
CA THR A 2 -15.37 -29.92 -12.42
C THR A 2 -13.94 -29.67 -11.94
N SER A 3 -12.95 -30.10 -12.72
CA SER A 3 -11.54 -29.83 -12.42
C SER A 3 -11.33 -28.32 -12.40
N VAL A 4 -11.15 -27.75 -11.20
CA VAL A 4 -10.81 -26.34 -11.10
C VAL A 4 -9.41 -26.20 -11.67
N LEU A 5 -9.32 -25.53 -12.83
CA LEU A 5 -8.05 -25.33 -13.54
C LEU A 5 -7.04 -24.70 -12.58
N SER A 6 -5.87 -25.31 -12.48
CA SER A 6 -4.80 -24.82 -11.62
C SER A 6 -4.30 -23.46 -12.10
N VAL A 7 -4.03 -22.55 -11.16
CA VAL A 7 -3.50 -21.22 -11.52
C VAL A 7 -2.04 -21.40 -11.98
N SER A 8 -1.75 -20.98 -13.21
CA SER A 8 -0.39 -21.05 -13.75
C SER A 8 0.61 -20.27 -12.89
N ARG A 9 1.81 -20.83 -12.73
CA ARG A 9 2.92 -20.22 -11.97
C ARG A 9 3.22 -18.79 -12.43
N ASN A 10 3.15 -18.53 -13.74
CA ASN A 10 3.40 -17.20 -14.30
C ASN A 10 2.36 -16.17 -13.83
N LYS A 11 1.09 -16.58 -13.66
CA LYS A 11 0.06 -15.68 -13.12
C LYS A 11 0.30 -15.37 -11.65
N ILE A 12 0.72 -16.36 -10.86
CA ILE A 12 1.08 -16.17 -9.45
C ILE A 12 2.26 -15.19 -9.34
N MET A 13 3.30 -15.39 -10.16
CA MET A 13 4.48 -14.52 -10.17
C MET A 13 4.15 -13.09 -10.64
N ALA A 14 3.35 -12.93 -11.69
CA ALA A 14 2.94 -11.62 -12.18
C ALA A 14 2.06 -10.86 -11.17
N TYR A 15 1.15 -11.56 -10.47
CA TYR A 15 0.36 -10.97 -9.40
C TYR A 15 1.25 -10.58 -8.22
N GLY A 16 2.09 -11.50 -7.73
CA GLY A 16 2.95 -11.27 -6.58
C GLY A 16 4.02 -10.20 -6.83
N GLY A 17 4.56 -10.08 -8.04
CA GLY A 17 5.58 -9.06 -8.35
C GLY A 17 5.12 -7.62 -8.10
N LEU A 18 3.81 -7.34 -8.12
CA LEU A 18 3.25 -6.03 -7.79
C LEU A 18 3.37 -5.68 -6.29
N SER A 19 3.53 -6.66 -5.40
CA SER A 19 3.66 -6.40 -3.96
C SER A 19 5.07 -5.98 -3.55
N THR A 20 6.10 -6.31 -4.33
CA THR A 20 7.49 -5.94 -4.06
C THR A 20 7.67 -4.43 -3.89
N PRO A 21 7.31 -3.56 -4.87
CA PRO A 21 7.48 -2.11 -4.71
C PRO A 21 6.63 -1.54 -3.57
N LEU A 22 5.45 -2.09 -3.31
CA LEU A 22 4.59 -1.66 -2.20
C LEU A 22 5.25 -1.96 -0.84
N ALA A 23 5.85 -3.14 -0.71
CA ALA A 23 6.59 -3.53 0.48
C ALA A 23 7.86 -2.69 0.67
N MET A 24 8.55 -2.38 -0.43
CA MET A 24 9.77 -1.55 -0.40
C MET A 24 9.50 -0.14 0.13
N ILE A 25 8.36 0.47 -0.19
CA ILE A 25 8.03 1.82 0.28
C ILE A 25 7.61 1.83 1.75
N GLY A 26 6.98 0.75 2.24
CA GLY A 26 6.46 0.71 3.61
C GLY A 26 7.52 0.76 4.70
N TYR A 27 8.69 0.15 4.45
CA TYR A 27 9.73 -0.01 5.47
C TYR A 27 10.47 1.31 5.82
N PRO A 28 10.94 2.13 4.86
CA PRO A 28 11.59 3.41 5.17
C PRO A 28 10.62 4.40 5.82
N ILE A 29 9.34 4.36 5.44
CA ILE A 29 8.30 5.18 6.07
C ILE A 29 8.13 4.80 7.55
N ALA A 30 8.11 3.49 7.86
CA ALA A 30 7.88 3.03 9.22
C ALA A 30 9.08 3.29 10.14
N ILE A 31 10.31 3.26 9.63
CA ILE A 31 11.52 3.28 10.46
C ILE A 31 12.25 4.62 10.37
N TRP A 32 12.37 5.22 9.19
CA TRP A 32 13.25 6.38 8.98
C TRP A 32 12.52 7.72 8.97
N LEU A 33 11.25 7.74 8.56
CA LEU A 33 10.53 8.99 8.37
C LEU A 33 10.40 9.81 9.65
N ILE A 34 10.08 9.17 10.79
CA ILE A 34 9.92 9.86 12.06
C ILE A 34 11.25 10.46 12.55
N PRO A 35 12.36 9.71 12.66
CA PRO A 35 13.67 10.28 13.00
C PRO A 35 14.07 11.41 12.04
N PHE A 36 13.91 11.22 10.73
CA PHE A 36 14.24 12.23 9.72
C PHE A 36 13.48 13.54 9.95
N TYR A 37 12.16 13.49 10.18
CA TYR A 37 11.39 14.70 10.47
C TYR A 37 11.83 15.35 11.78
N SER A 38 12.11 14.57 12.82
CA SER A 38 12.58 15.11 14.10
C SER A 38 13.92 15.83 13.95
N GLU A 39 14.83 15.31 13.13
CA GLU A 39 16.13 15.93 12.89
C GLU A 39 16.03 17.24 12.10
N VAL A 40 15.22 17.28 11.03
CA VAL A 40 15.08 18.43 10.14
C VAL A 40 14.22 19.54 10.76
N THR A 41 13.11 19.19 11.40
CA THR A 41 12.12 20.17 11.93
C THR A 41 12.29 20.48 13.40
N LYS A 42 13.10 19.69 14.12
CA LYS A 42 13.24 19.72 15.59
C LYS A 42 11.94 19.42 16.35
N PHE A 43 10.93 18.83 15.69
CA PHE A 43 9.75 18.32 16.37
C PHE A 43 10.10 17.14 17.27
N GLN A 44 9.38 17.03 18.39
CA GLN A 44 9.53 15.90 19.31
C GLN A 44 9.08 14.59 18.63
N LEU A 45 9.83 13.51 18.84
CA LEU A 45 9.50 12.18 18.30
C LEU A 45 8.10 11.70 18.74
N ALA A 46 7.72 11.98 19.99
CA ALA A 46 6.40 11.63 20.53
C ALA A 46 5.27 12.29 19.72
N LEU A 47 5.39 13.59 19.42
CA LEU A 47 4.43 14.31 18.58
C LEU A 47 4.32 13.68 17.19
N LEU A 48 5.44 13.37 16.54
CA LEU A 48 5.43 12.75 15.21
C LEU A 48 4.80 11.35 15.22
N ALA A 49 5.03 10.58 16.28
CA ALA A 49 4.38 9.27 16.47
C ALA A 49 2.86 9.41 16.67
N ASP A 50 2.41 10.40 17.45
CA ASP A 50 0.99 10.71 17.62
C ASP A 50 0.35 11.11 16.30
N LEU A 51 1.03 11.94 15.49
CA LEU A 51 0.53 12.32 14.16
C LEU A 51 0.44 11.13 13.21
N LEU A 52 1.40 10.19 13.27
CA LEU A 52 1.31 8.95 12.51
C LEU A 52 0.09 8.13 12.95
N LEU A 53 -0.15 8.02 14.25
CA LEU A 53 -1.32 7.34 14.79
C LEU A 53 -2.63 8.00 14.33
N ILE A 54 -2.71 9.34 14.38
CA ILE A 54 -3.86 10.11 13.86
C ILE A 54 -4.05 9.85 12.36
N ALA A 55 -2.98 9.87 11.58
CA ALA A 55 -3.04 9.56 10.16
C ALA A 55 -3.56 8.13 9.92
N ARG A 56 -3.16 7.15 10.74
CA ARG A 56 -3.67 5.77 10.68
C ARG A 56 -5.15 5.65 11.02
N PHE A 57 -5.68 6.50 11.91
CA PHE A 57 -7.13 6.51 12.17
C PHE A 57 -7.96 6.85 10.93
N THR A 58 -7.37 7.51 9.92
CA THR A 58 -8.08 7.73 8.65
C THR A 58 -8.37 6.43 7.89
N ASP A 59 -7.54 5.40 8.07
CA ASP A 59 -7.72 4.07 7.45
C ASP A 59 -9.07 3.42 7.86
N VAL A 60 -9.53 3.70 9.10
CA VAL A 60 -10.83 3.22 9.60
C VAL A 60 -11.99 3.66 8.70
N ILE A 61 -11.86 4.83 8.07
CA ILE A 61 -12.87 5.41 7.18
C ILE A 61 -12.55 5.08 5.72
N THR A 62 -11.29 5.23 5.29
CA THR A 62 -10.91 5.08 3.89
C THR A 62 -10.98 3.62 3.43
N ASP A 63 -10.65 2.64 4.28
CA ASP A 63 -10.64 1.23 3.91
C ASP A 63 -12.05 0.71 3.52
N PRO A 64 -13.12 0.91 4.31
CA PRO A 64 -14.47 0.51 3.91
C PRO A 64 -14.98 1.26 2.68
N LEU A 65 -14.68 2.57 2.57
CA LEU A 65 -15.11 3.39 1.43
C LEU A 65 -14.50 2.89 0.13
N ILE A 66 -13.18 2.68 0.10
CA ILE A 66 -12.47 2.15 -1.07
C ILE A 66 -12.91 0.72 -1.37
N GLY A 67 -13.18 -0.10 -0.34
CA GLY A 67 -13.76 -1.43 -0.51
C GLY A 67 -15.10 -1.38 -1.25
N GLN A 68 -16.04 -0.57 -0.76
CA GLN A 68 -17.37 -0.42 -1.33
C GLN A 68 -17.34 0.19 -2.73
N TRP A 69 -16.59 1.29 -2.93
CA TRP A 69 -16.44 1.92 -4.23
C TRP A 69 -15.75 0.99 -5.22
N GLY A 70 -14.73 0.27 -4.74
CA GLY A 70 -14.12 -0.84 -5.45
C GLY A 70 -15.16 -1.83 -5.93
N ASP A 71 -16.10 -2.27 -5.08
CA ASP A 71 -17.11 -3.27 -5.42
C ASP A 71 -18.16 -2.82 -6.46
N ILE A 72 -18.46 -1.53 -6.54
CA ILE A 72 -19.44 -0.99 -7.49
C ILE A 72 -18.82 -0.47 -8.79
N THR A 73 -17.49 -0.32 -8.83
CA THR A 73 -16.77 0.25 -9.99
C THR A 73 -16.91 -0.64 -11.23
N LYS A 74 -17.46 -0.07 -12.31
CA LYS A 74 -17.60 -0.74 -13.62
C LYS A 74 -16.73 -0.02 -14.65
N THR A 75 -15.60 -0.62 -15.02
CA THR A 75 -14.75 -0.10 -16.10
C THR A 75 -14.34 -1.22 -17.06
N ARG A 76 -13.90 -0.84 -18.27
CA ARG A 76 -13.36 -1.78 -19.28
C ARG A 76 -12.13 -2.57 -18.80
N PHE A 77 -11.41 -2.05 -17.80
CA PHE A 77 -10.22 -2.70 -17.23
C PHE A 77 -10.56 -3.61 -16.04
N GLY A 78 -11.85 -3.75 -15.73
CA GLY A 78 -12.35 -4.45 -14.57
C GLY A 78 -12.55 -3.53 -13.38
N ARG A 79 -12.89 -4.17 -12.26
CA ARG A 79 -13.39 -3.49 -11.06
C ARG A 79 -12.28 -2.96 -10.14
N ARG A 80 -11.19 -3.72 -9.99
CA ARG A 80 -10.11 -3.46 -9.02
C ARG A 80 -8.95 -2.63 -9.58
N LYS A 81 -8.58 -2.90 -10.84
CA LYS A 81 -7.39 -2.29 -11.48
C LYS A 81 -7.41 -0.76 -11.56
N PRO A 82 -8.55 -0.08 -11.83
CA PRO A 82 -8.58 1.38 -11.87
C PRO A 82 -8.14 2.02 -10.56
N TRP A 83 -8.57 1.48 -9.41
CA TRP A 83 -8.19 1.98 -8.09
C TRP A 83 -6.70 1.81 -7.81
N ILE A 84 -6.12 0.68 -8.19
CA ILE A 84 -4.68 0.45 -8.10
C ILE A 84 -3.94 1.50 -8.92
N VAL A 85 -4.35 1.74 -10.17
CA VAL A 85 -3.70 2.70 -11.07
C VAL A 85 -3.83 4.14 -10.57
N LEU A 86 -4.96 4.50 -9.97
CA LEU A 86 -5.19 5.84 -9.39
C LEU A 86 -4.46 6.05 -8.06
N GLY A 87 -4.33 5.00 -7.25
CA GLY A 87 -3.62 5.06 -5.98
C GLY A 87 -2.11 5.23 -6.13
N VAL A 88 -1.52 4.67 -7.20
CA VAL A 88 -0.06 4.76 -7.48
C VAL A 88 0.47 6.21 -7.55
N PRO A 89 -0.05 7.11 -8.40
CA PRO A 89 0.45 8.48 -8.47
C PRO A 89 0.22 9.25 -7.16
N LEU A 90 -0.90 9.02 -6.47
CA LEU A 90 -1.18 9.63 -5.18
C LEU A 90 -0.15 9.20 -4.13
N MET A 91 0.14 7.90 -4.05
CA MET A 91 1.13 7.35 -3.13
C MET A 91 2.53 7.86 -3.44
N ILE A 92 2.97 7.79 -4.70
CA ILE A 92 4.30 8.26 -5.13
C ILE A 92 4.47 9.75 -4.82
N TYR A 93 3.47 10.57 -5.15
CA TYR A 93 3.55 12.01 -4.92
C TYR A 93 3.58 12.37 -3.44
N SER A 94 2.81 11.65 -2.62
CA SER A 94 2.80 11.85 -1.17
C SER A 94 4.13 11.44 -0.54
N VAL A 95 4.71 10.31 -0.96
CA VAL A 95 6.03 9.86 -0.51
C VAL A 95 7.11 10.86 -0.92
N TYR A 96 7.07 11.38 -2.14
CA TYR A 96 7.98 12.43 -2.60
C TYR A 96 7.91 13.67 -1.69
N LYS A 97 6.71 14.13 -1.34
CA LYS A 97 6.51 15.27 -0.44
C LYS A 97 6.97 15.00 1.00
N LEU A 98 6.84 13.75 1.46
CA LEU A 98 7.31 13.36 2.77
C LEU A 98 8.84 13.36 2.85
N PHE A 99 9.55 12.76 1.90
CA PHE A 99 11.02 12.65 1.94
C PHE A 99 11.76 13.87 1.40
N ILE A 100 11.13 14.69 0.56
CA ILE A 100 11.71 15.91 0.00
C ILE A 100 10.76 17.08 0.32
N PRO A 101 10.67 17.47 1.60
CA PRO A 101 9.83 18.58 2.00
C PRO A 101 10.48 19.93 1.63
N GLY A 102 9.66 20.99 1.54
CA GLY A 102 10.15 22.36 1.34
C GLY A 102 10.76 22.97 2.61
N GLU A 103 11.13 24.25 2.57
CA GLU A 103 11.78 24.94 3.70
C GLU A 103 10.87 25.08 4.93
N ASP A 104 9.56 25.31 4.72
CA ASP A 104 8.59 25.53 5.81
C ASP A 104 7.74 24.27 6.10
N VAL A 105 8.33 23.30 6.77
CA VAL A 105 7.63 22.08 7.19
C VAL A 105 6.87 22.31 8.50
N THR A 106 5.56 22.17 8.45
CA THR A 106 4.69 22.26 9.62
C THR A 106 4.16 20.90 10.07
N VAL A 107 3.67 20.82 11.31
CA VAL A 107 2.94 19.67 11.84
C VAL A 107 1.76 19.29 10.92
N THR A 108 1.01 20.29 10.46
CA THR A 108 -0.12 20.09 9.54
C THR A 108 0.33 19.56 8.19
N TYR A 109 1.46 20.04 7.67
CA TYR A 109 2.05 19.52 6.43
C TYR A 109 2.34 18.03 6.54
N PHE A 110 3.07 17.62 7.59
CA PHE A 110 3.40 16.21 7.82
C PHE A 110 2.12 15.35 7.91
N LEU A 111 1.14 15.81 8.69
CA LEU A 111 -0.12 15.08 8.88
C LEU A 111 -0.88 14.89 7.55
N ILE A 112 -1.03 15.95 6.75
CA ILE A 112 -1.75 15.88 5.46
C ILE A 112 -1.07 14.90 4.52
N TRP A 113 0.25 14.98 4.35
CA TRP A 113 0.95 14.10 3.44
C TRP A 113 1.00 12.65 3.93
N MET A 114 1.04 12.43 5.25
CA MET A 114 0.87 11.09 5.83
C MET A 114 -0.52 10.51 5.54
N MET A 115 -1.58 11.29 5.73
CA MET A 115 -2.95 10.85 5.40
C MET A 115 -3.11 10.55 3.90
N LEU A 116 -2.56 11.39 3.02
CA LEU A 116 -2.62 11.16 1.56
C LEU A 116 -1.79 9.95 1.14
N MET A 117 -0.64 9.71 1.78
CA MET A 117 0.17 8.52 1.57
C MET A 117 -0.61 7.26 1.98
N TYR A 118 -1.25 7.26 3.15
CA TYR A 118 -2.10 6.15 3.58
C TYR A 118 -3.30 5.95 2.66
N LEU A 119 -3.98 7.02 2.24
CA LEU A 119 -5.07 6.94 1.26
C LEU A 119 -4.61 6.30 -0.06
N GLY A 120 -3.43 6.68 -0.57
CA GLY A 120 -2.83 6.06 -1.75
C GLY A 120 -2.51 4.59 -1.53
N SER A 121 -1.96 4.24 -0.36
CA SER A 121 -1.69 2.85 0.04
C SER A 121 -2.97 2.03 0.12
N THR A 122 -4.04 2.54 0.74
CA THR A 122 -5.36 1.90 0.83
C THR A 122 -5.99 1.71 -0.55
N ALA A 123 -5.95 2.74 -1.41
CA ALA A 123 -6.46 2.67 -2.78
C ALA A 123 -5.78 1.58 -3.63
N ILE A 124 -4.56 1.20 -3.28
CA ILE A 124 -3.85 0.08 -3.91
C ILE A 124 -4.12 -1.24 -3.17
N GLY A 125 -3.90 -1.26 -1.86
CA GLY A 125 -3.87 -2.46 -1.02
C GLY A 125 -5.21 -3.17 -0.96
N ILE A 126 -6.31 -2.46 -0.75
CA ILE A 126 -7.64 -3.05 -0.63
C ILE A 126 -8.06 -3.72 -1.96
N PRO A 127 -8.03 -3.04 -3.12
CA PRO A 127 -8.37 -3.68 -4.38
C PRO A 127 -7.38 -4.75 -4.81
N TYR A 128 -6.08 -4.61 -4.47
CA TYR A 128 -5.06 -5.61 -4.79
C TYR A 128 -5.25 -6.91 -4.00
N GLY A 129 -5.56 -6.83 -2.70
CA GLY A 129 -5.90 -7.98 -1.88
C GLY A 129 -7.19 -8.67 -2.35
N ALA A 130 -8.25 -7.89 -2.60
CA ALA A 130 -9.51 -8.42 -3.13
C ALA A 130 -9.33 -9.09 -4.50
N TRP A 131 -8.51 -8.51 -5.38
CA TRP A 131 -8.18 -9.09 -6.68
C TRP A 131 -7.51 -10.46 -6.54
N GLY A 132 -6.62 -10.64 -5.56
CA GLY A 132 -5.98 -11.92 -5.26
C GLY A 132 -6.97 -13.03 -4.90
N ALA A 133 -7.99 -12.70 -4.09
CA ALA A 133 -9.06 -13.62 -3.72
C ALA A 133 -9.98 -13.99 -4.91
N GLU A 134 -10.11 -13.10 -5.89
CA GLU A 134 -10.92 -13.31 -7.10
C GLU A 134 -10.20 -14.17 -8.17
N ILE A 135 -8.88 -14.43 -8.06
CA ILE A 135 -8.10 -15.17 -9.09
C ILE A 135 -8.52 -16.64 -9.25
N SER A 136 -8.95 -17.29 -8.17
CA SER A 136 -9.40 -18.69 -8.21
C SER A 136 -10.58 -18.90 -7.26
N PRO A 137 -11.55 -19.75 -7.58
CA PRO A 137 -12.59 -20.16 -6.64
C PRO A 137 -12.12 -21.24 -5.65
N ASP A 138 -11.01 -21.93 -5.94
CA ASP A 138 -10.49 -23.01 -5.10
C ASP A 138 -9.62 -22.48 -3.95
N TYR A 139 -9.86 -23.00 -2.74
CA TYR A 139 -9.17 -22.57 -1.53
C TYR A 139 -7.66 -22.82 -1.58
N HIS A 140 -7.23 -23.98 -2.06
CA HIS A 140 -5.80 -24.31 -2.15
C HIS A 140 -5.09 -23.42 -3.19
N GLN A 141 -5.73 -23.14 -4.33
CA GLN A 141 -5.18 -22.21 -5.32
C GLN A 141 -5.12 -20.77 -4.80
N ARG A 142 -6.14 -20.29 -4.07
CA ARG A 142 -6.10 -18.98 -3.39
C ARG A 142 -4.94 -18.90 -2.40
N SER A 143 -4.77 -19.92 -1.57
CA SER A 143 -3.64 -19.99 -0.64
C SER A 143 -2.32 -19.88 -1.39
N ARG A 144 -2.14 -20.57 -2.52
CA ARG A 144 -0.92 -20.49 -3.33
C ARG A 144 -0.67 -19.10 -3.93
N VAL A 145 -1.73 -18.41 -4.36
CA VAL A 145 -1.65 -17.03 -4.87
C VAL A 145 -1.20 -16.08 -3.77
N VAL A 146 -1.80 -16.17 -2.58
CA VAL A 146 -1.44 -15.35 -1.43
C VAL A 146 -0.01 -15.66 -0.97
N SER A 147 0.37 -16.93 -0.82
CA SER A 147 1.74 -17.30 -0.47
C SER A 147 2.77 -16.79 -1.49
N GLY A 148 2.43 -16.83 -2.79
CA GLY A 148 3.28 -16.25 -3.83
C GLY A 148 3.48 -14.75 -3.66
N ARG A 149 2.39 -14.00 -3.39
CA ARG A 149 2.46 -12.56 -3.06
C ARG A 149 3.33 -12.30 -1.82
N GLU A 150 3.12 -13.04 -0.73
CA GLU A 150 3.91 -12.84 0.49
C GLU A 150 5.40 -13.09 0.29
N ALA A 151 5.79 -14.04 -0.57
CA ALA A 151 7.20 -14.22 -0.93
C ALA A 151 7.80 -12.96 -1.58
N PHE A 152 7.05 -12.28 -2.45
CA PHE A 152 7.48 -11.01 -3.06
C PHE A 152 7.45 -9.84 -2.07
N VAL A 153 6.52 -9.83 -1.11
CA VAL A 153 6.55 -8.87 0.01
C VAL A 153 7.84 -9.00 0.79
N LEU A 154 8.24 -10.22 1.16
CA LEU A 154 9.50 -10.48 1.88
C LEU A 154 10.72 -10.04 1.08
N ILE A 155 10.76 -10.31 -0.23
CA ILE A 155 11.82 -9.82 -1.12
C ILE A 155 11.89 -8.29 -1.08
N GLY A 156 10.74 -7.62 -1.18
CA GLY A 156 10.67 -6.15 -1.12
C GLY A 156 11.16 -5.59 0.21
N LEU A 157 10.78 -6.21 1.33
CA LEU A 157 11.28 -5.81 2.67
C LEU A 157 12.78 -6.01 2.81
N LEU A 158 13.34 -7.13 2.32
CA LEU A 158 14.78 -7.38 2.35
C LEU A 158 15.56 -6.37 1.52
N ILE A 159 15.09 -6.07 0.30
CA ILE A 159 15.71 -5.02 -0.53
C ILE A 159 15.65 -3.68 0.20
N SER A 160 14.50 -3.35 0.80
CA SER A 160 14.35 -2.09 1.51
C SER A 160 15.21 -1.98 2.77
N ALA A 161 15.56 -3.08 3.41
CA ALA A 161 16.43 -3.07 4.59
C ALA A 161 17.91 -2.85 4.22
N LEU A 162 18.26 -2.99 2.94
CA LEU A 162 19.63 -2.84 2.43
C LEU A 162 19.91 -1.46 1.83
N ILE A 163 18.87 -0.66 1.56
CA ILE A 163 18.97 0.71 1.06
C ILE A 163 18.67 1.69 2.18
#